data_AF-A0A8T4Y6C1-F1
#
_entry.id   AF-A0A8T4Y6C1-F1
#
_cell.length_a   1.000
_cell.length_b   1.000
_cell.length_c   1.000
_cell.angle_alpha   90.00
_cell.angle_beta   90.00
_cell.angle_gamma   90.00
#
_symmetry.space_group_name_H-M   'P 1'
#
loop_
_entity.id
_entity.type
_entity.pdbx_description
1 polymer ?
#
loop_
_entity_poly.entity_id
_entity_poly.type
_entity_poly.pdbx_seq_one_letter_code
_entity_poly.pdbx_strand_id
1 'polypeptide(L)' 'MEIKREGAKILVYWRSKCIEDVEKAKEFYSNLTREGWFAVYVSEKGNKQKRVLEFKPEYERLRFIPLSEGG' A
#
# COMPACT_ATOMS: atom_id res chain seq x y z
N MET A 1 5.45 10.72 4.18
CA MET A 1 4.49 9.72 3.69
C MET A 1 3.23 10.48 3.34
N GLU A 2 2.57 10.14 2.24
CA GLU A 2 1.31 10.74 1.80
C GLU A 2 0.24 9.64 1.70
N ILE A 3 -0.97 9.93 2.15
CA ILE A 3 -2.11 9.01 2.07
C ILE A 3 -3.24 9.69 1.30
N LYS A 4 -3.79 8.99 0.31
CA LYS A 4 -4.99 9.39 -0.43
C LYS A 4 -6.07 8.34 -0.26
N ARG A 5 -7.32 8.78 -0.16
CA ARG A 5 -8.49 7.89 -0.09
C ARG A 5 -9.30 8.07 -1.36
N GLU A 6 -9.56 6.97 -2.06
CA GLU A 6 -10.39 6.95 -3.27
C GLU A 6 -11.52 5.93 -3.08
N GLY A 7 -12.69 6.42 -2.67
CA GLY A 7 -13.80 5.56 -2.24
C GLY A 7 -13.39 4.68 -1.06
N ALA A 8 -13.58 3.36 -1.20
CA ALA A 8 -13.17 2.38 -0.21
C ALA A 8 -11.66 2.04 -0.26
N LYS A 9 -10.89 2.58 -1.22
CA LYS A 9 -9.47 2.26 -1.41
C LYS A 9 -8.58 3.30 -0.73
N ILE A 10 -7.42 2.85 -0.24
CA ILE A 10 -6.41 3.72 0.35
C ILE A 10 -5.14 3.62 -0.50
N LEU A 11 -4.63 4.75 -0.96
CA LEU A 11 -3.35 4.85 -1.65
C LEU A 11 -2.33 5.46 -0.69
N VAL A 12 -1.21 4.80 -0.52
CA VAL A 12 -0.11 5.28 0.32
C VAL A 12 1.10 5.48 -0.57
N TYR A 13 1.77 6.62 -0.40
CA TYR A 13 3.01 6.98 -1.08
C TYR A 13 4.06 7.34 -0.05
N TRP A 14 5.31 6.95 -0.29
CA TRP A 14 6.43 7.28 0.57
C TRP A 14 7.69 7.43 -0.26
N ARG A 15 8.69 8.11 0.30
CA ARG A 15 10.00 8.25 -0.33
C ARG A 15 10.89 7.12 0.17
N SER A 16 11.32 6.23 -0.71
CA SER A 16 12.18 5.08 -0.35
C SER A 16 13.48 5.48 0.36
N LYS A 17 14.00 6.68 0.07
CA LYS A 17 15.23 7.23 0.67
C LYS A 17 15.01 7.94 2.01
N CYS A 18 13.77 8.14 2.45
CA CYS A 18 13.46 8.79 3.71
C CYS A 18 13.06 7.72 4.74
N ILE A 19 13.95 7.43 5.69
CA ILE A 19 13.77 6.35 6.67
C ILE A 19 12.45 6.53 7.44
N GLU A 20 12.16 7.75 7.91
CA GLU A 20 10.92 8.03 8.62
C GLU A 20 9.66 7.73 7.77
N ASP A 21 9.68 8.08 6.49
CA ASP A 21 8.58 7.78 5.57
C ASP A 21 8.42 6.27 5.36
N VAL A 22 9.53 5.54 5.27
CA VAL A 22 9.55 4.08 5.10
C VAL A 22 9.03 3.37 6.34
N GLU A 23 9.43 3.80 7.54
CA GLU A 23 8.97 3.21 8.80
C GLU A 23 7.46 3.43 8.99
N LYS A 24 6.98 4.65 8.75
CA LYS A 24 5.54 4.95 8.78
C LYS A 24 4.75 4.11 7.78
N ALA A 25 5.27 3.96 6.55
CA ALA A 25 4.61 3.14 5.52
C ALA A 25 4.60 1.65 5.87
N LYS A 26 5.67 1.14 6.49
CA LYS A 26 5.77 -0.25 6.97
C LYS A 26 4.76 -0.52 8.09
N GLU A 27 4.69 0.37 9.08
CA GLU A 27 3.71 0.26 10.17
C GLU A 27 2.27 0.29 9.63
N PHE A 28 2.00 1.23 8.73
CA PHE A 28 0.69 1.36 8.09
C PHE A 28 0.30 0.11 7.29
N TYR A 29 1.25 -0.46 6.53
CA TYR A 29 1.06 -1.75 5.85
C TYR A 29 0.70 -2.87 6.83
N SER A 30 1.45 -3.00 7.92
CA SER A 30 1.22 -4.04 8.94
C SER A 30 -0.12 -3.87 9.64
N ASN A 31 -0.56 -2.65 9.93
CA ASN A 31 -1.84 -2.38 10.56
C ASN A 31 -3.00 -2.75 9.62
N LEU A 32 -3.01 -2.22 8.40
CA LEU A 32 -4.09 -2.48 7.45
C LEU A 32 -4.19 -3.96 7.05
N THR A 33 -3.05 -4.63 6.85
CA THR A 33 -3.08 -6.07 6.51
C THR A 33 -3.64 -6.93 7.64
N ARG A 34 -3.42 -6.55 8.91
CA ARG A 34 -4.04 -7.19 10.08
C ARG A 34 -5.54 -6.89 10.20
N GLU A 35 -5.98 -5.72 9.75
CA GLU A 35 -7.39 -5.31 9.69
C GLU A 35 -8.13 -5.89 8.47
N GLY A 36 -7.50 -6.79 7.71
CA GLY A 36 -8.15 -7.44 6.58
C GLY A 36 -8.15 -6.61 5.30
N TRP A 37 -7.09 -5.84 5.05
CA TRP A 37 -6.90 -5.16 3.77
C TRP A 37 -5.83 -5.85 2.92
N PHE A 38 -6.05 -5.90 1.60
CA PHE A 38 -5.05 -6.32 0.65
C PHE A 38 -4.21 -5.16 0.16
N ALA A 39 -2.90 -5.25 0.34
CA ALA A 39 -1.95 -4.38 -0.31
C ALA A 39 -1.66 -4.85 -1.75
N VAL A 40 -1.71 -3.90 -2.68
CA VAL A 40 -1.50 -4.09 -4.10
C VAL A 40 -0.49 -3.06 -4.58
N TYR A 41 0.58 -3.54 -5.21
CA TYR A 41 1.50 -2.68 -5.93
C TYR A 41 0.95 -2.47 -7.35
N VAL A 42 0.80 -1.20 -7.72
CA VAL A 42 0.41 -0.80 -9.07
C VAL A 42 1.67 -0.29 -9.76
N SER A 43 2.16 -1.01 -10.78
CA SER A 43 3.27 -0.51 -11.59
C SER A 43 2.86 0.74 -12.36
N GLU A 44 3.78 1.70 -12.52
CA GLU A 44 3.56 2.92 -13.32
C GLU A 44 3.21 2.64 -14.79
N LYS A 45 3.57 1.46 -15.32
CA LYS A 45 3.21 1.03 -16.67
C LYS A 45 1.77 0.51 -16.80
N GLY A 46 0.91 0.79 -15.82
CA GLY A 46 -0.55 0.75 -15.93
C GLY A 46 -1.23 -0.62 -15.92
N ASN A 47 -0.56 -1.70 -16.34
CA ASN A 47 -1.26 -2.96 -16.64
C ASN A 47 -1.00 -4.13 -15.67
N LYS A 48 -0.13 -3.96 -14.66
CA LYS A 48 0.14 -5.03 -13.69
C LYS A 48 -0.08 -4.56 -12.27
N GLN A 49 -1.13 -5.13 -11.67
CA GLN A 49 -1.38 -5.09 -10.24
C GLN A 49 -0.84 -6.38 -9.64
N LYS A 50 0.06 -6.29 -8.67
CA LYS A 50 0.59 -7.44 -7.96
C LYS A 50 0.20 -7.32 -6.50
N ARG A 51 -0.41 -8.38 -5.95
CA ARG A 51 -0.65 -8.47 -4.51
C ARG A 51 0.70 -8.52 -3.78
N VAL A 52 0.82 -7.69 -2.75
CA VAL A 52 2.04 -7.55 -1.96
C VAL A 52 1.85 -8.29 -0.64
N LEU A 53 2.56 -9.41 -0.52
CA LEU A 53 2.56 -10.26 0.69
C LEU A 53 3.60 -9.82 1.72
N GLU A 54 4.54 -8.97 1.32
CA GLU A 54 5.58 -8.43 2.19
C GLU A 54 5.87 -6.98 1.80
N PHE A 55 6.01 -6.10 2.79
CA PHE A 55 6.34 -4.69 2.56
C PHE A 55 7.74 -4.55 1.96
N LYS A 56 7.84 -3.86 0.81
CA LYS A 56 9.11 -3.49 0.20
C LYS A 56 9.25 -1.97 0.08
N PRO A 57 10.28 -1.35 0.67
CA PRO A 57 10.50 0.10 0.56
C PRO A 57 10.64 0.59 -0.89
N GLU A 58 11.15 -0.26 -1.78
CA GLU A 58 11.39 0.00 -3.21
C GLU A 58 10.12 0.30 -4.01
N TYR A 59 8.94 -0.07 -3.50
CA TYR A 59 7.69 0.14 -4.21
C TYR A 59 7.25 1.59 -4.22
N GLU A 60 7.65 2.38 -3.21
CA GLU A 60 7.33 3.81 -3.03
C GLU A 60 5.83 4.16 -2.99
N ARG A 61 4.96 3.21 -3.31
CA ARG A 61 3.52 3.32 -3.27
C ARG A 61 2.82 1.96 -3.17
N LEU A 62 1.69 1.93 -2.45
CA LEU A 62 0.78 0.80 -2.40
C LEU A 62 -0.66 1.27 -2.44
N ARG A 63 -1.53 0.43 -3.01
CA ARG A 63 -2.98 0.55 -2.94
C ARG A 63 -3.51 -0.53 -2.01
N PHE A 64 -4.33 -0.14 -1.04
CA PHE A 64 -5.02 -1.03 -0.13
C PHE A 64 -6.49 -1.14 -0.52
N ILE A 65 -6.98 -2.37 -0.56
CA ILE A 65 -8.35 -2.72 -0.92
C ILE A 65 -8.94 -3.53 0.25
N PRO A 66 -10.12 -3.17 0.79
CA PRO A 66 -10.71 -3.90 1.92
C PRO A 66 -11.21 -5.28 1.45
N LEU A 67 -11.10 -6.29 2.33
CA LEU A 67 -11.60 -7.65 2.06
C LEU A 67 -13.10 -7.70 1.75
N SER A 68 -13.90 -6.74 2.26
CA SER A 68 -15.35 -6.70 2.09
C SER A 68 -15.83 -6.57 0.63
N GLU A 69 -14.96 -6.19 -0.30
CA GLU A 69 -15.28 -6.09 -1.74
C GLU A 69 -14.82 -7.31 -2.57
N GLY A 70 -14.33 -8.37 -1.93
CA GLY A 70 -13.80 -9.58 -2.58
C GLY A 70 -14.59 -10.85 -2.23
N GLY A 71 -15.90 -10.85 -2.52
CA GLY A 71 -16.80 -12.00 -2.39
C GLY A 71 -17.65 -12.18 -3.64
#